data_AF-A0A3D0W832-F1
#
_entry.id   AF-A0A3D0W832-F1
#
_cell.length_a   1.000
_cell.length_b   1.000
_cell.length_c   1.000
_cell.angle_alpha   90.00
_cell.angle_beta   90.00
_cell.angle_gamma   90.00
#
_symmetry.space_group_name_H-M   'P 1'
#
loop_
_entity.id
_entity.type
_entity.pdbx_description
1 polymer ?
#
loop_
_entity_poly.entity_id
_entity_poly.type
_entity_poly.pdbx_seq_one_letter_code
_entity_poly.pdbx_strand_id
1 'polypeptide(L)'
;MRPGAQVSVVLGIDKGVVRPVAPAGTAARLSVLEVHTAEEMAAAALDLLPQVQGVVATAAVMDYRVAKPQQGKLKRASAAVTLDMVPSIDVLGTLREAAGSQWFFGFAAETDDILANGQKKLEGKRLDYLFANAVARQGEVSSTGFSVSTNGGTLLRRDGAAQDLPVMSKANLAERLWDAVVADRYAGR
;
A
#
# COMPACT_ATOMS: atom_id res chain seq x y z
N MET A 1 12.94 6.27 8.98
CA MET A 1 13.63 6.38 7.68
C MET A 1 15.10 6.08 7.90
N ARG A 2 15.67 5.10 7.18
CA ARG A 2 17.13 5.00 7.09
C ARG A 2 17.71 6.20 6.34
N PRO A 3 18.98 6.56 6.54
CA PRO A 3 19.52 7.83 6.08
C PRO A 3 19.50 7.95 4.55
N GLY A 4 18.93 9.04 4.02
CA GLY A 4 19.17 9.51 2.65
C GLY A 4 17.97 9.54 1.71
N ALA A 5 16.94 8.71 1.92
CA ALA A 5 15.77 8.70 1.03
C ALA A 5 14.97 10.00 1.12
N GLN A 6 14.53 10.50 -0.03
CA GLN A 6 13.43 11.47 -0.13
C GLN A 6 12.14 10.69 -0.34
N VAL A 7 11.12 10.98 0.46
CA VAL A 7 9.87 10.23 0.51
C VAL A 7 8.70 11.18 0.26
N SER A 8 7.93 10.89 -0.77
CA SER A 8 6.63 11.51 -1.01
C SER A 8 5.52 10.51 -0.67
N VAL A 9 4.62 10.90 0.22
CA VAL A 9 3.48 10.08 0.66
C VAL A 9 2.20 10.65 0.09
N VAL A 10 1.55 9.91 -0.80
CA VAL A 10 0.16 10.20 -1.19
C VAL A 10 -0.75 9.52 -0.17
N LEU A 11 -1.37 10.31 0.71
CA LEU A 11 -2.10 9.85 1.88
C LEU A 11 -3.61 9.95 1.65
N GLY A 12 -4.28 8.80 1.61
CA GLY A 12 -5.75 8.76 1.67
C GLY A 12 -6.24 9.24 3.04
N ILE A 13 -7.19 10.18 3.07
CA ILE A 13 -7.72 10.75 4.32
C ILE A 13 -9.06 10.12 4.69
N ASP A 14 -9.09 9.51 5.87
CA ASP A 14 -10.32 9.08 6.55
C ASP A 14 -10.13 9.17 8.08
N LYS A 15 -11.21 8.96 8.84
CA LYS A 15 -11.19 8.88 10.29
C LYS A 15 -10.21 7.80 10.76
N GLY A 16 -9.23 8.21 11.57
CA GLY A 16 -8.24 7.30 12.15
C GLY A 16 -7.01 7.08 11.28
N VAL A 17 -6.85 7.79 10.15
CA VAL A 17 -5.59 7.77 9.41
C VAL A 17 -4.45 8.32 10.27
N VAL A 18 -3.35 7.58 10.36
CA VAL A 18 -2.14 8.00 11.05
C VAL A 18 -1.27 8.76 10.06
N ARG A 19 -1.01 10.05 10.34
CA ARG A 19 -0.11 10.87 9.52
C ARG A 19 1.34 10.43 9.75
N PRO A 20 2.15 10.23 8.70
CA PRO A 20 3.55 9.88 8.87
C PRO A 20 4.31 11.04 9.52
N VAL A 21 5.19 10.72 10.45
CA VAL A 21 6.08 11.69 11.10
C VAL A 21 7.50 11.40 10.65
N ALA A 22 8.17 12.42 10.10
CA ALA A 22 9.57 12.31 9.73
C ALA A 22 10.43 12.14 11.00
N PRO A 23 11.48 11.29 10.97
CA PRO A 23 12.48 11.28 12.03
C PRO A 23 13.08 12.67 12.29
N ALA A 24 13.55 12.91 13.52
CA ALA A 24 14.17 14.17 13.90
C ALA A 24 15.27 14.59 12.91
N GLY A 25 15.26 15.86 12.51
CA GLY A 25 16.23 16.42 11.55
C GLY A 25 16.02 16.02 10.08
N THR A 26 14.95 15.27 9.74
CA THR A 26 14.70 14.80 8.36
C THR A 26 13.40 15.32 7.74
N ALA A 27 12.74 16.31 8.36
CA ALA A 27 11.45 16.84 7.89
C ALA A 27 11.47 17.27 6.41
N ALA A 28 12.56 17.88 5.94
CA ALA A 28 12.72 18.31 4.55
C ALA A 28 12.76 17.14 3.54
N ARG A 29 12.85 15.88 4.00
CA ARG A 29 12.87 14.68 3.17
C ARG A 29 11.52 13.97 3.11
N LEU A 30 10.50 14.48 3.81
CA LEU A 30 9.14 13.94 3.79
C LEU A 30 8.20 14.98 3.20
N SER A 31 7.57 14.68 2.08
CA SER A 31 6.40 15.39 1.58
C SER A 31 5.16 14.52 1.75
N VAL A 32 4.04 15.14 2.14
CA VAL A 32 2.75 14.47 2.29
C VAL A 32 1.73 15.22 1.43
N LEU A 33 1.06 14.49 0.55
CA LEU A 33 -0.02 14.98 -0.30
C LEU A 33 -1.30 14.23 0.06
N GLU A 34 -2.32 14.97 0.44
CA GLU A 34 -3.58 14.39 0.93
C GLU A 34 -4.58 14.24 -0.19
N VAL A 35 -5.24 13.09 -0.23
CA VAL A 35 -6.24 12.74 -1.24
C VAL A 35 -7.42 12.03 -0.58
N HIS A 36 -8.59 12.11 -1.21
CA HIS A 36 -9.84 11.53 -0.70
C HIS A 36 -10.39 10.42 -1.60
N THR A 37 -10.01 10.41 -2.88
CA THR A 37 -10.52 9.45 -3.86
C THR A 37 -9.40 8.62 -4.48
N ALA A 38 -9.75 7.46 -5.03
CA ALA A 38 -8.82 6.64 -5.80
C ALA A 38 -8.30 7.40 -7.03
N GLU A 39 -9.16 8.21 -7.66
CA GLU A 39 -8.82 9.07 -8.79
C GLU A 39 -7.80 10.16 -8.42
N GLU A 40 -8.02 10.85 -7.30
CA GLU A 40 -7.06 11.83 -6.78
C GLU A 40 -5.73 11.17 -6.43
N MET A 41 -5.76 9.97 -5.81
CA MET A 41 -4.57 9.21 -5.50
C MET A 41 -3.80 8.81 -6.77
N ALA A 42 -4.49 8.32 -7.79
CA ALA A 42 -3.88 7.95 -9.07
C ALA A 42 -3.24 9.16 -9.74
N ALA A 43 -3.94 10.29 -9.84
CA ALA A 43 -3.42 11.52 -10.44
C ALA A 43 -2.17 12.02 -9.70
N ALA A 44 -2.27 12.15 -8.37
CA ALA A 44 -1.16 12.58 -7.53
C ALA A 44 0.07 11.67 -7.65
N ALA A 45 -0.14 10.34 -7.65
CA ALA A 45 0.95 9.38 -7.75
C ALA A 45 1.57 9.36 -9.16
N LEU A 46 0.78 9.56 -10.22
CA LEU A 46 1.27 9.67 -11.59
C LEU A 46 2.18 10.90 -11.78
N ASP A 47 1.81 12.04 -11.20
CA ASP A 47 2.63 13.26 -11.28
C ASP A 47 4.00 13.10 -10.59
N LEU A 48 4.05 12.29 -9.52
CA LEU A 48 5.28 11.99 -8.78
C LEU A 48 6.12 10.88 -9.43
N LEU A 49 5.49 9.97 -10.19
CA LEU A 49 6.14 8.75 -10.69
C LEU A 49 7.45 8.99 -11.46
N PRO A 50 7.59 10.01 -12.34
CA PRO A 50 8.84 10.27 -13.05
C PRO A 50 10.00 10.71 -12.15
N GLN A 51 9.70 11.18 -10.93
CA GLN A 51 10.66 11.78 -10.00
C GLN A 51 11.20 10.79 -8.97
N VAL A 52 10.64 9.57 -8.92
CA VAL A 52 10.98 8.55 -7.92
C VAL A 52 11.71 7.36 -8.54
N GLN A 53 12.47 6.66 -7.71
CA GLN A 53 13.15 5.42 -8.10
C GLN A 53 12.26 4.18 -7.87
N GLY A 54 11.26 4.29 -7.01
CA GLY A 54 10.32 3.21 -6.77
C GLY A 54 9.08 3.65 -6.00
N VAL A 55 8.11 2.74 -5.98
CA VAL A 55 6.76 2.94 -5.44
C VAL A 55 6.50 1.87 -4.38
N VAL A 56 6.02 2.30 -3.21
CA VAL A 56 5.57 1.41 -2.13
C VAL A 56 4.06 1.56 -1.98
N ALA A 57 3.30 0.62 -2.54
CA ALA A 57 1.85 0.63 -2.58
C ALA A 57 1.27 -0.02 -1.31
N THR A 58 1.11 0.78 -0.25
CA THR A 58 0.56 0.36 1.05
C THR A 58 -0.89 0.78 1.28
N ALA A 59 -1.42 1.71 0.47
CA ALA A 59 -2.77 2.22 0.64
C ALA A 59 -3.82 1.14 0.34
N ALA A 60 -4.79 0.99 1.24
CA ALA A 60 -5.99 0.20 1.02
C ALA A 60 -7.01 1.03 0.22
N VAL A 61 -6.83 1.06 -1.10
CA VAL A 61 -7.71 1.81 -2.01
C VAL A 61 -9.04 1.06 -2.18
N MET A 62 -10.16 1.78 -2.14
CA MET A 62 -11.49 1.19 -2.34
C MET A 62 -11.69 0.74 -3.80
N ASP A 63 -12.07 -0.52 -4.00
CA ASP A 63 -12.31 -1.12 -5.32
C ASP A 63 -13.51 -0.53 -6.07
N TYR A 64 -14.46 0.06 -5.35
CA TYR A 64 -15.67 0.65 -5.91
C TYR A 64 -15.94 2.04 -5.34
N ARG A 65 -16.57 2.87 -6.14
CA ARG A 65 -17.06 4.20 -5.75
C ARG A 65 -18.52 4.39 -6.15
N VAL A 66 -19.17 5.37 -5.53
CA VAL A 66 -20.51 5.80 -5.93
C VAL A 66 -20.46 6.34 -7.36
N ALA A 67 -21.37 5.87 -8.21
CA ALA A 67 -21.43 6.25 -9.61
C ALA A 67 -21.66 7.75 -9.80
N LYS A 68 -22.53 8.33 -8.97
CA LYS A 68 -22.93 9.75 -9.00
C LYS A 68 -22.94 10.34 -7.58
N PRO A 69 -21.78 10.72 -7.02
CA PRO A 69 -21.72 11.32 -5.69
C PRO A 69 -22.49 12.65 -5.67
N GLN A 70 -23.31 12.84 -4.64
CA GLN A 70 -24.07 14.08 -4.43
C GLN A 70 -23.19 15.09 -3.69
N GLN A 71 -23.20 16.36 -4.12
CA GLN A 71 -22.42 17.42 -3.46
C GLN A 71 -22.94 17.82 -2.08
N GLY A 72 -24.22 17.52 -1.79
CA GLY A 72 -24.88 17.86 -0.53
C GLY A 72 -25.23 16.63 0.29
N LYS A 73 -25.40 16.84 1.61
CA LYS A 73 -25.91 15.81 2.52
C LYS A 73 -27.26 15.27 2.01
N LEU A 74 -27.35 13.96 1.83
CA LEU A 74 -28.63 13.31 1.56
C LEU A 74 -29.58 13.56 2.73
N LYS A 75 -30.73 14.19 2.46
CA LYS A 75 -31.78 14.39 3.48
C LYS A 75 -32.41 13.05 3.79
N ARG A 76 -32.79 12.86 5.06
CA ARG A 76 -33.54 11.67 5.48
C ARG A 76 -34.85 11.62 4.69
N ALA A 77 -35.06 10.53 3.95
CA ALA A 77 -36.30 10.22 3.27
C ALA A 77 -37.05 9.11 4.03
N SER A 78 -38.36 9.02 3.82
CA SER A 78 -39.17 7.89 4.29
C SER A 78 -38.98 6.64 3.42
N ALA A 79 -38.60 6.81 2.16
CA ALA A 79 -38.30 5.73 1.23
C ALA A 79 -36.86 5.23 1.37
N ALA A 80 -36.62 3.99 0.96
CA ALA A 80 -35.29 3.41 0.87
C ALA A 80 -34.41 4.19 -0.13
N VAL A 81 -33.11 4.27 0.17
CA VAL A 81 -32.10 4.87 -0.70
C VAL A 81 -31.22 3.76 -1.25
N THR A 82 -30.97 3.81 -2.55
CA THR A 82 -30.02 2.92 -3.24
C THR A 82 -28.81 3.74 -3.68
N LEU A 83 -27.61 3.17 -3.54
CA LEU A 83 -26.37 3.73 -4.08
C LEU A 83 -25.89 2.84 -5.22
N ASP A 84 -25.85 3.40 -6.43
CA ASP A 84 -25.23 2.74 -7.56
C ASP A 84 -23.71 2.83 -7.42
N MET A 85 -23.04 1.67 -7.48
CA MET A 85 -21.59 1.56 -7.34
C MET A 85 -20.97 1.22 -8.69
N VAL A 86 -19.81 1.80 -8.99
CA VAL A 86 -18.99 1.49 -10.16
C VAL A 86 -17.56 1.19 -9.72
N PRO A 87 -16.79 0.39 -10.46
CA PRO A 87 -15.39 0.17 -10.15
C PRO A 87 -14.60 1.49 -10.06
N SER A 88 -13.74 1.59 -9.06
CA SER A 88 -12.75 2.65 -8.94
C SER A 88 -11.60 2.44 -9.92
N ILE A 89 -10.78 3.47 -10.11
CA ILE A 89 -9.51 3.31 -10.83
C ILE A 89 -8.56 2.34 -10.09
N ASP A 90 -7.94 1.41 -10.82
CA ASP A 90 -6.85 0.58 -10.29
C ASP A 90 -5.58 1.44 -10.20
N VAL A 91 -5.36 2.08 -9.05
CA VAL A 91 -4.22 2.99 -8.82
C VAL A 91 -2.88 2.30 -9.13
N LEU A 92 -2.66 1.11 -8.57
CA LEU A 92 -1.40 0.38 -8.73
C LEU A 92 -1.21 -0.08 -10.18
N GLY A 93 -2.27 -0.60 -10.82
CA GLY A 93 -2.24 -0.96 -12.24
C GLY A 93 -1.93 0.25 -13.13
N THR A 94 -2.58 1.38 -12.87
CA THR A 94 -2.38 2.64 -13.59
C THR A 94 -0.93 3.12 -13.49
N LEU A 95 -0.36 3.14 -12.29
CA LEU A 95 1.04 3.51 -12.09
C LEU A 95 1.99 2.53 -12.78
N ARG A 96 1.66 1.24 -12.76
CA ARG A 96 2.50 0.22 -13.39
C ARG A 96 2.55 0.36 -14.91
N GLU A 97 1.43 0.70 -15.54
CA GLU A 97 1.38 0.96 -16.99
C GLU A 97 2.14 2.22 -17.39
N ALA A 98 2.15 3.25 -16.53
CA ALA A 98 2.92 4.47 -16.73
C ALA A 98 4.42 4.35 -16.35
N ALA A 99 4.82 3.24 -15.72
CA ALA A 99 6.16 3.08 -15.19
C ALA A 99 7.21 2.92 -16.30
N GLY A 100 8.35 3.58 -16.12
CA GLY A 100 9.57 3.34 -16.89
C GLY A 100 10.48 2.35 -16.15
N SER A 101 11.42 2.89 -15.37
CA SER A 101 12.43 2.12 -14.64
C SER A 101 12.14 1.94 -13.15
N GLN A 102 10.99 2.41 -12.67
CA GLN A 102 10.64 2.38 -11.25
C GLN A 102 10.40 0.94 -10.77
N TRP A 103 10.90 0.61 -9.58
CA TRP A 103 10.57 -0.64 -8.90
C TRP A 103 9.29 -0.50 -8.07
N PHE A 104 8.56 -1.60 -7.89
CA PHE A 104 7.28 -1.60 -7.18
C PHE A 104 7.25 -2.61 -6.04
N PHE A 105 6.86 -2.13 -4.86
CA PHE A 105 6.61 -2.93 -3.66
C PHE A 105 5.12 -2.88 -3.33
N GLY A 106 4.47 -4.05 -3.27
CA GLY A 106 3.07 -4.16 -2.84
C GLY A 106 2.89 -4.86 -1.51
N PHE A 107 1.66 -4.80 -0.99
CA PHE A 107 1.22 -5.53 0.18
C PHE A 107 0.00 -6.38 -0.19
N ALA A 108 -0.08 -7.60 0.36
CA ALA A 108 -1.23 -8.49 0.20
C ALA A 108 -1.61 -9.09 1.56
N ALA A 109 -2.87 -8.90 1.95
CA ALA A 109 -3.48 -9.67 3.01
C ALA A 109 -4.11 -10.92 2.38
N GLU A 110 -3.76 -12.10 2.90
CA GLU A 110 -4.27 -13.40 2.43
C GLU A 110 -4.91 -14.17 3.58
N THR A 111 -5.94 -14.96 3.27
CA THR A 111 -6.64 -15.85 4.21
C THR A 111 -6.27 -17.32 4.04
N ASP A 112 -5.74 -17.69 2.88
CA ASP A 112 -5.45 -19.06 2.47
C ASP A 112 -3.99 -19.16 2.00
N ASP A 113 -3.66 -20.02 1.03
CA ASP A 113 -2.29 -20.27 0.54
C ASP A 113 -1.54 -18.96 0.18
N ILE A 114 -0.84 -18.42 1.18
CA ILE A 114 -0.21 -17.09 1.16
C ILE A 114 0.84 -17.04 0.07
N LEU A 115 1.60 -18.13 -0.07
CA LEU A 115 2.69 -18.21 -1.02
C LEU A 115 2.15 -18.25 -2.46
N ALA A 116 1.23 -19.17 -2.77
CA ALA A 116 0.71 -19.29 -4.11
C ALA A 116 -0.11 -18.07 -4.54
N ASN A 117 -0.94 -17.52 -3.64
CA ASN A 117 -1.74 -16.32 -3.93
C ASN A 117 -0.86 -15.08 -4.04
N GLY A 118 0.13 -14.95 -3.15
CA GLY A 118 1.11 -13.88 -3.20
C GLY A 118 1.91 -13.90 -4.51
N GLN A 119 2.39 -15.06 -4.94
CA GLN A 119 3.10 -15.20 -6.22
C GLN A 119 2.22 -14.76 -7.41
N LYS A 120 0.97 -15.22 -7.46
CA LYS A 120 0.00 -14.80 -8.50
C LYS A 120 -0.22 -13.28 -8.50
N LYS A 121 -0.33 -12.64 -7.33
CA LYS A 121 -0.50 -11.18 -7.23
C LYS A 121 0.76 -10.44 -7.62
N LEU A 122 1.94 -10.92 -7.21
CA LEU A 122 3.24 -10.37 -7.59
C LEU A 122 3.39 -10.34 -9.12
N GLU A 123 3.13 -11.47 -9.77
CA GLU A 123 3.20 -11.61 -11.24
C GLU A 123 2.12 -10.77 -11.94
N GLY A 124 0.85 -10.94 -11.54
CA GLY A 124 -0.30 -10.28 -12.17
C GLY A 124 -0.26 -8.76 -12.07
N LYS A 125 0.25 -8.21 -10.96
CA LYS A 125 0.46 -6.76 -10.77
C LYS A 125 1.87 -6.30 -11.22
N ARG A 126 2.68 -7.21 -11.77
CA ARG A 126 4.03 -6.96 -12.29
C ARG A 126 4.93 -6.27 -11.26
N LEU A 127 4.86 -6.70 -10.00
CA LEU A 127 5.61 -6.12 -8.89
C LEU A 127 7.03 -6.69 -8.79
N ASP A 128 7.91 -5.93 -8.14
CA ASP A 128 9.26 -6.38 -7.81
C ASP A 128 9.32 -7.06 -6.45
N TYR A 129 8.51 -6.56 -5.52
CA TYR A 129 8.36 -7.09 -4.18
C TYR A 129 6.89 -7.16 -3.80
N LEU A 130 6.51 -8.18 -3.05
CA LEU A 130 5.20 -8.28 -2.41
C LEU A 130 5.39 -8.81 -0.99
N PHE A 131 4.95 -8.06 0.01
CA PHE A 131 4.79 -8.61 1.34
C PHE A 131 3.39 -9.19 1.50
N ALA A 132 3.33 -10.52 1.68
CA ALA A 132 2.09 -11.24 1.87
C ALA A 132 1.96 -11.68 3.34
N ASN A 133 0.90 -11.29 4.03
CA ASN A 133 0.66 -11.68 5.41
C ASN A 133 -0.71 -12.36 5.58
N ALA A 134 -0.75 -13.34 6.48
CA ALA A 134 -2.00 -13.89 6.98
C ALA A 134 -2.79 -12.78 7.68
N VAL A 135 -4.09 -12.73 7.45
CA VAL A 135 -5.04 -12.01 8.29
C VAL A 135 -6.03 -13.00 8.89
N ALA A 136 -6.36 -12.83 10.18
CA ALA A 136 -7.34 -13.70 10.83
C ALA A 136 -8.69 -13.67 10.10
N ARG A 137 -9.38 -14.81 10.13
CA ARG A 137 -10.80 -14.85 9.77
C ARG A 137 -11.60 -14.12 10.85
N GLN A 138 -12.78 -13.63 10.46
CA GLN A 138 -13.66 -12.89 11.37
C GLN A 138 -13.98 -13.74 12.61
N GLY A 139 -13.58 -13.27 13.79
CA GLY A 139 -13.77 -13.97 15.08
C GLY A 139 -12.53 -14.65 15.65
N GLU A 140 -11.41 -14.67 14.93
CA GLU A 140 -10.14 -15.26 15.41
C GLU A 140 -9.19 -14.20 15.97
N VAL A 141 -8.44 -14.56 17.02
CA VAL A 141 -7.36 -13.73 17.56
C VAL A 141 -6.14 -13.89 16.67
N SER A 142 -5.71 -12.82 16.01
CA SER A 142 -4.48 -12.79 15.23
C SER A 142 -3.37 -12.05 15.94
N SER A 143 -2.14 -12.53 15.77
CA SER A 143 -0.93 -11.75 16.05
C SER A 143 -0.44 -10.97 14.82
N THR A 144 -1.17 -11.02 13.70
CA THR A 144 -0.88 -10.32 12.44
C THR A 144 -2.07 -9.48 11.95
N GLY A 145 -1.83 -8.52 11.06
CA GLY A 145 -2.89 -7.71 10.44
C GLY A 145 -3.13 -6.32 11.05
N PHE A 146 -4.29 -5.74 10.76
CA PHE A 146 -4.53 -4.30 10.91
C PHE A 146 -4.72 -3.85 12.36
N SER A 147 -5.47 -4.62 13.17
CA SER A 147 -5.91 -4.22 14.51
C SER A 147 -4.93 -4.51 15.65
N VAL A 148 -3.74 -5.05 15.34
CA VAL A 148 -2.69 -5.38 16.33
C VAL A 148 -1.40 -4.62 16.06
N SER A 149 -0.50 -4.50 17.04
CA SER A 149 0.78 -3.78 16.90
C SER A 149 1.89 -4.61 16.22
N THR A 150 1.64 -5.89 16.01
CA THR A 150 2.57 -6.86 15.42
C THR A 150 2.15 -7.29 14.02
N ASN A 151 3.09 -7.79 13.24
CA ASN A 151 2.82 -8.42 11.96
C ASN A 151 3.95 -9.39 11.58
N GLY A 152 3.69 -10.29 10.65
CA GLY A 152 4.61 -11.31 10.13
C GLY A 152 4.03 -11.91 8.86
N GLY A 153 4.86 -12.54 8.03
CA GLY A 153 4.44 -13.03 6.71
C GLY A 153 5.62 -13.34 5.81
N THR A 154 5.39 -13.39 4.52
CA THR A 154 6.40 -13.75 3.53
C THR A 154 6.66 -12.58 2.60
N LEU A 155 7.93 -12.20 2.46
CA LEU A 155 8.38 -11.29 1.42
C LEU A 155 8.69 -12.09 0.16
N LEU A 156 7.95 -11.80 -0.91
CA LEU A 156 8.13 -12.40 -2.23
C LEU A 156 8.85 -11.42 -3.15
N ARG A 157 9.73 -11.96 -3.99
CA ARG A 157 10.54 -11.21 -4.96
C ARG A 157 10.31 -11.72 -6.38
N ARG A 158 10.44 -10.84 -7.36
CA ARG A 158 10.25 -11.15 -8.80
C ARG A 158 11.18 -12.24 -9.31
N ASP A 159 12.37 -12.41 -8.71
CA ASP A 159 13.33 -13.45 -9.04
C ASP A 159 12.93 -14.86 -8.52
N GLY A 160 11.76 -14.97 -7.88
CA GLY A 160 11.25 -16.20 -7.29
C GLY A 160 11.71 -16.42 -5.84
N ALA A 161 12.56 -15.56 -5.28
CA ALA A 161 12.95 -15.68 -3.89
C ALA A 161 11.77 -15.36 -2.96
N ALA A 162 11.65 -16.16 -1.91
CA ALA A 162 10.69 -15.99 -0.84
C ALA A 162 11.44 -15.99 0.50
N GLN A 163 11.12 -15.01 1.36
CA GLN A 163 11.69 -14.88 2.68
C GLN A 163 10.59 -14.83 3.72
N ASP A 164 10.55 -15.82 4.60
CA ASP A 164 9.65 -15.82 5.74
C ASP A 164 10.17 -14.87 6.83
N LEU A 165 9.27 -14.02 7.32
CA LEU A 165 9.52 -13.02 8.35
C LEU A 165 8.65 -13.36 9.56
N PRO A 166 9.27 -13.70 10.72
CA PRO A 166 8.52 -14.05 11.91
C PRO A 166 7.71 -12.86 12.43
N VAL A 167 6.72 -13.15 13.26
CA VAL A 167 5.91 -12.10 13.90
C VAL A 167 6.81 -11.19 14.74
N MET A 168 6.75 -9.89 14.45
CA MET A 168 7.49 -8.84 15.15
C MET A 168 6.67 -7.54 15.18
N SER A 169 7.19 -6.48 15.80
CA SER A 169 6.52 -5.18 15.75
C SER A 169 6.44 -4.66 14.31
N LYS A 170 5.38 -3.92 13.98
CA LYS A 170 5.24 -3.30 12.64
C LYS A 170 6.43 -2.39 12.27
N ALA A 171 7.05 -1.74 13.26
CA ALA A 171 8.26 -0.94 13.06
C ALA A 171 9.46 -1.81 12.65
N ASN A 172 9.74 -2.89 13.38
CA ASN A 172 10.83 -3.80 13.06
C ASN A 172 10.61 -4.49 11.70
N LEU A 173 9.36 -4.86 11.40
CA LEU A 173 9.00 -5.43 10.11
C LEU A 173 9.28 -4.44 8.97
N ALA A 174 8.85 -3.18 9.11
CA ALA A 174 9.11 -2.15 8.10
C ALA A 174 10.61 -1.96 7.85
N GLU A 175 11.45 -2.02 8.89
CA GLU A 175 12.90 -1.99 8.74
C GLU A 175 13.42 -3.21 7.96
N ARG A 176 12.99 -4.43 8.32
CA ARG A 176 13.40 -5.66 7.62
C ARG A 176 13.02 -5.65 6.13
N LEU A 177 11.81 -5.20 5.81
CA LEU A 177 11.34 -5.09 4.43
C LEU A 177 12.17 -4.06 3.65
N TRP A 178 12.46 -2.92 4.26
CA TRP A 178 13.28 -1.89 3.62
C TRP A 178 14.73 -2.35 3.41
N ASP A 179 15.29 -3.11 4.36
CA ASP A 179 16.64 -3.66 4.24
C ASP A 179 16.78 -4.60 3.05
N ALA A 180 15.77 -5.45 2.82
CA ALA A 180 15.74 -6.33 1.67
C ALA A 180 15.74 -5.54 0.36
N VAL A 181 14.93 -4.47 0.26
CA VAL A 181 14.91 -3.59 -0.92
C VAL A 181 16.26 -2.91 -1.12
N VAL A 182 16.88 -2.42 -0.05
CA VAL A 182 18.18 -1.73 -0.13
C VAL A 182 19.29 -2.68 -0.57
N ALA A 183 19.35 -3.87 0.02
CA ALA A 183 20.32 -4.88 -0.35
C ALA A 183 20.19 -5.31 -1.81
N ASP A 184 18.96 -5.39 -2.34
CA ASP A 184 18.72 -5.77 -3.73
C ASP A 184 18.98 -4.64 -4.74
N ARG A 185 18.58 -3.40 -4.42
CA ARG A 185 18.60 -2.28 -5.38
C ARG A 185 19.81 -1.37 -5.29
N TYR A 186 20.48 -1.35 -4.14
CA TYR A 186 21.51 -0.36 -3.83
C TYR A 186 22.78 -0.97 -3.24
N ALA A 187 22.94 -2.30 -3.26
CA ALA A 187 24.22 -2.91 -2.92
C ALA A 187 25.34 -2.40 -3.84
N GLY A 188 26.44 -1.95 -3.22
CA GLY A 188 27.61 -1.43 -3.94
C GLY A 188 27.52 0.04 -4.37
N ARG A 189 26.55 0.80 -3.84
CA ARG A 189 26.49 2.27 -3.94
C ARG A 189 26.80 2.94 -2.61
#